data_AF-A0A4Y7RBD2-F1
#
_entry.id   AF-A0A4Y7RBD2-F1
#
_cell.length_a   1.000
_cell.length_b   1.000
_cell.length_c   1.000
_cell.angle_alpha   90.00
_cell.angle_beta   90.00
_cell.angle_gamma   90.00
#
_symmetry.space_group_name_H-M   'P 1'
#
loop_
_entity.id
_entity.type
_entity.pdbx_description
1 polymer ?
#
loop_
_entity_poly.entity_id
_entity_poly.type
_entity_poly.pdbx_seq_one_letter_code
_entity_poly.pdbx_strand_id
1 'polypeptide(L)'
;MALSTLNPCPLPDLIWTLVGQDSDPLEVVMLERTCRKVYKGVNRIGVWKEVLKSVCEEYGIIAGTYNMEEMTLQDLKKAACRPEVWMSFLRRHHSATYPTFGGTIPRLSPIIHMPQAGYDR
;
A
#
# COMPACT_ATOMS: atom_id res chain seq x y z
N MET A 1 1.90 -34.15 -33.06
CA MET A 1 0.88 -33.08 -32.97
C MET A 1 1.48 -31.93 -32.17
N ALA A 2 1.88 -30.86 -32.83
CA ALA A 2 2.56 -29.74 -32.21
C ALA A 2 1.53 -28.77 -31.60
N LEU A 3 1.61 -28.51 -30.30
CA LEU A 3 0.78 -27.54 -29.57
C LEU A 3 1.19 -26.08 -29.85
N SER A 4 1.76 -25.78 -31.02
CA SER A 4 2.45 -24.53 -31.32
C SER A 4 1.59 -23.42 -31.95
N THR A 5 0.26 -23.57 -32.00
CA THR A 5 -0.61 -22.61 -32.71
C THR A 5 -1.60 -21.83 -31.84
N LEU A 6 -1.61 -22.01 -30.52
CA LEU A 6 -2.24 -21.03 -29.64
C LEU A 6 -1.25 -19.90 -29.40
N ASN A 7 -1.06 -19.06 -30.43
CA ASN A 7 -0.50 -17.73 -30.25
C ASN A 7 -1.66 -16.90 -29.68
N PRO A 8 -1.78 -16.73 -28.35
CA PRO A 8 -2.88 -15.97 -27.79
C PRO A 8 -2.62 -14.56 -28.30
N CYS A 9 -3.54 -14.08 -29.15
CA CYS A 9 -3.51 -12.82 -29.88
C CYS A 9 -2.53 -11.81 -29.25
N PRO A 10 -1.49 -11.33 -29.94
CA PRO A 10 -0.46 -10.54 -29.29
C PRO A 10 -0.99 -9.13 -29.01
N LEU A 11 -1.88 -9.00 -28.03
CA LEU A 11 -2.36 -7.73 -27.50
C LEU A 11 -1.13 -6.85 -27.26
N PRO A 12 -1.13 -5.59 -27.70
CA PRO A 12 -0.04 -4.66 -27.42
C PRO A 12 0.27 -4.63 -25.93
N ASP A 13 1.53 -4.40 -25.57
CA ASP A 13 1.95 -4.28 -24.17
C ASP A 13 1.15 -3.23 -23.39
N LEU A 14 0.61 -2.24 -24.12
CA LEU A 14 -0.31 -1.23 -23.60
C LEU A 14 -1.58 -1.84 -22.98
N ILE A 15 -2.18 -2.86 -23.61
CA ILE A 15 -3.41 -3.47 -23.09
C ILE A 15 -3.12 -4.17 -21.77
N TRP A 16 -2.02 -4.90 -21.67
CA TRP A 16 -1.60 -5.52 -20.42
C TRP A 16 -1.26 -4.48 -19.34
N THR A 17 -0.75 -3.31 -19.73
CA THR A 17 -0.54 -2.18 -18.81
C THR A 17 -1.88 -1.71 -18.24
N LEU A 18 -2.89 -1.49 -19.10
CA LEU A 18 -4.23 -1.05 -18.69
C LEU A 18 -4.92 -2.09 -17.80
N VAL A 19 -4.86 -3.37 -18.18
CA VAL A 19 -5.40 -4.48 -17.36
C VAL A 19 -4.74 -4.46 -15.98
N GLY A 20 -3.41 -4.36 -15.91
CA GLY A 20 -2.71 -4.33 -14.63
C GLY A 20 -3.03 -3.12 -13.76
N GLN A 21 -3.39 -1.97 -14.34
CA GLN A 21 -3.78 -0.77 -13.60
C GLN A 21 -5.19 -0.88 -13.00
N ASP A 22 -6.05 -1.70 -13.60
CA ASP A 22 -7.46 -1.90 -13.19
C ASP A 22 -7.67 -3.19 -12.36
N SER A 23 -6.59 -3.94 -12.11
CA SER A 23 -6.65 -5.21 -11.37
C SER A 23 -6.23 -5.05 -9.91
N ASP A 24 -6.70 -5.95 -9.05
CA ASP A 24 -6.24 -6.03 -7.67
C ASP A 24 -4.75 -6.38 -7.59
N PRO A 25 -4.02 -5.91 -6.56
CA PRO A 25 -2.59 -6.18 -6.41
C PRO A 25 -2.22 -7.67 -6.50
N LEU A 26 -3.06 -8.54 -5.92
CA LEU A 26 -2.84 -9.98 -5.94
C LEU A 26 -3.07 -10.57 -7.34
N GLU A 27 -4.06 -10.08 -8.08
CA GLU A 27 -4.31 -10.47 -9.46
C GLU A 27 -3.14 -10.07 -10.36
N VAL A 28 -2.59 -8.87 -10.17
CA VAL A 28 -1.39 -8.42 -10.89
C VAL A 28 -0.20 -9.36 -10.62
N VAL A 29 0.00 -9.80 -9.36
CA VAL A 29 1.03 -10.82 -9.03
C VAL A 29 0.76 -12.15 -9.74
N MET A 30 -0.49 -12.57 -9.86
CA MET A 30 -0.83 -13.80 -10.59
C MET A 30 -0.55 -13.62 -12.09
N LEU A 31 -0.93 -12.49 -12.68
CA LEU A 31 -0.68 -12.13 -14.08
C LEU A 31 0.82 -12.15 -14.42
N GLU A 32 1.66 -11.61 -13.54
CA GLU A 32 3.14 -11.65 -13.70
C GLU A 32 3.70 -13.06 -13.87
N ARG A 33 3.06 -14.06 -13.27
CA ARG A 33 3.52 -15.45 -13.27
C ARG A 33 3.02 -16.27 -14.45
N THR A 34 2.16 -15.70 -15.29
CA THR A 34 1.56 -16.43 -16.42
C THR A 34 2.54 -16.62 -17.58
N CYS A 35 3.01 -15.52 -18.18
CA CYS A 35 3.96 -15.56 -19.29
C CYS A 35 4.80 -14.29 -19.37
N ARG A 36 5.92 -14.37 -20.09
CA ARG A 36 6.88 -13.27 -20.28
C ARG A 36 6.23 -12.01 -20.88
N LYS A 37 5.21 -12.17 -21.73
CA LYS A 37 4.54 -11.04 -22.38
C LYS A 37 3.67 -10.25 -21.40
N VAL A 38 2.83 -10.94 -20.64
CA VAL A 38 2.01 -10.32 -19.58
C VAL A 38 2.93 -9.68 -18.56
N TYR A 39 3.97 -10.40 -18.10
CA TYR A 39 4.98 -9.86 -17.20
C TYR A 39 5.56 -8.52 -17.70
N LYS A 40 5.95 -8.41 -18.98
CA LYS A 40 6.47 -7.15 -19.54
C LYS A 40 5.47 -5.99 -19.52
N GLY A 41 4.17 -6.28 -19.61
CA GLY A 41 3.11 -5.30 -19.53
C GLY A 41 2.85 -4.81 -18.11
N VAL A 42 2.68 -5.74 -17.16
CA VAL A 42 2.24 -5.43 -15.79
C VAL A 42 3.40 -5.13 -14.83
N ASN A 43 4.61 -5.66 -15.05
CA ASN A 43 5.77 -5.46 -14.18
C ASN A 43 6.48 -4.12 -14.50
N ARG A 44 5.76 -3.01 -14.37
CA ARG A 44 6.25 -1.65 -14.62
C ARG A 44 5.96 -0.75 -13.43
N ILE A 45 6.85 0.20 -13.16
CA ILE A 45 6.67 1.18 -12.07
C ILE A 45 5.34 1.93 -12.21
N GLY A 46 4.99 2.38 -13.41
CA GLY A 46 3.74 3.11 -13.63
C GLY A 46 2.48 2.29 -13.32
N VAL A 47 2.49 0.99 -13.61
CA VAL A 47 1.38 0.09 -13.25
C VAL A 47 1.26 0.00 -11.74
N TRP A 48 2.36 -0.29 -11.07
CA TRP A 48 2.37 -0.48 -9.61
C TRP A 48 2.15 0.81 -8.81
N LYS A 49 2.42 2.00 -9.38
CA LYS A 49 2.01 3.28 -8.81
C LYS A 49 0.48 3.43 -8.81
N GLU A 50 -0.18 3.16 -9.94
CA GLU A 50 -1.65 3.22 -10.02
C GLU A 50 -2.32 2.16 -9.14
N VAL A 51 -1.78 0.93 -9.13
CA VAL A 51 -2.26 -0.14 -8.23
C VAL A 51 -2.15 0.31 -6.76
N LEU A 52 -1.00 0.85 -6.35
CA LEU A 52 -0.83 1.34 -4.98
C LEU A 52 -1.77 2.52 -4.66
N LYS A 53 -2.02 3.40 -5.63
CA LYS A 53 -2.95 4.51 -5.47
C LYS A 53 -4.38 4.02 -5.25
N SER A 54 -4.83 3.06 -6.06
CA SER A 54 -6.14 2.41 -5.90
C SER A 54 -6.28 1.74 -4.52
N VAL A 55 -5.25 1.00 -4.09
CA VAL A 55 -5.21 0.41 -2.73
C VAL A 55 -5.27 1.48 -1.65
N CYS A 56 -4.55 2.60 -1.81
CA CYS A 56 -4.62 3.69 -0.85
C CYS A 56 -6.04 4.26 -0.76
N GLU A 57 -6.71 4.44 -1.89
CA GLU A 57 -8.09 4.93 -1.95
C GLU A 57 -9.07 3.95 -1.28
N GLU A 58 -8.95 2.65 -1.57
CA GLU A 58 -9.80 1.60 -1.00
C GLU A 58 -9.64 1.49 0.53
N TYR A 59 -8.40 1.53 1.03
CA TYR A 59 -8.10 1.37 2.45
C TYR A 59 -8.12 2.69 3.25
N GLY A 60 -8.43 3.83 2.59
CA GLY A 60 -8.43 5.15 3.23
C GLY A 60 -7.05 5.61 3.69
N ILE A 61 -5.99 5.18 3.01
CA ILE A 61 -4.61 5.60 3.27
C ILE A 61 -4.39 6.99 2.65
N ILE A 62 -3.86 7.91 3.45
CA ILE A 62 -3.68 9.30 3.05
C ILE A 62 -2.69 9.41 1.89
N ALA A 63 -3.04 10.24 0.89
CA ALA A 63 -2.15 10.59 -0.20
C ALA A 63 -0.84 11.19 0.37
N GLY A 64 0.30 10.58 0.04
CA GLY A 64 1.62 10.98 0.56
C GLY A 64 2.13 10.14 1.73
N THR A 65 1.37 9.17 2.26
CA THR A 65 1.93 8.14 3.16
C THR A 65 3.10 7.39 2.50
N TYR A 66 3.03 7.20 1.19
CA TYR A 66 4.07 6.60 0.38
C TYR A 66 4.68 7.63 -0.56
N ASN A 67 6.00 7.83 -0.50
CA ASN A 67 6.72 8.63 -1.49
C ASN A 67 6.94 7.81 -2.77
N MET A 68 5.91 7.73 -3.60
CA MET A 68 5.92 6.88 -4.80
C MET A 68 7.02 7.25 -5.81
N GLU A 69 7.56 8.46 -5.78
CA GLU A 69 8.65 8.89 -6.67
C GLU A 69 10.00 8.27 -6.32
N GLU A 70 10.24 8.00 -5.04
CA GLU A 70 11.50 7.42 -4.55
C GLU A 70 11.42 5.90 -4.35
N MET A 71 10.21 5.33 -4.36
CA MET A 71 9.99 3.91 -4.13
C MET A 71 10.50 3.06 -5.30
N THR A 72 11.18 1.96 -4.97
CA THR A 72 11.51 0.95 -5.96
C THR A 72 10.26 0.19 -6.39
N LEU A 73 10.31 -0.49 -7.54
CA LEU A 73 9.23 -1.38 -7.98
C LEU A 73 8.88 -2.44 -6.91
N GLN A 74 9.88 -2.94 -6.18
CA GLN A 74 9.67 -3.93 -5.13
C GLN A 74 8.95 -3.31 -3.92
N ASP A 75 9.25 -2.06 -3.59
CA ASP A 75 8.58 -1.35 -2.50
C ASP A 75 7.11 -1.08 -2.84
N LEU A 76 6.82 -0.65 -4.07
CA LEU A 76 5.45 -0.45 -4.56
C LEU A 76 4.64 -1.75 -4.45
N LYS A 77 5.22 -2.87 -4.92
CA LYS A 77 4.61 -4.21 -4.79
C LYS A 77 4.31 -4.58 -3.35
N LYS A 78 5.30 -4.43 -2.46
CA LYS A 78 5.15 -4.77 -1.04
C LYS A 78 4.07 -3.93 -0.37
N ALA A 79 4.03 -2.62 -0.65
CA ALA A 79 3.05 -1.71 -0.10
C ALA A 79 1.63 -2.06 -0.58
N ALA A 80 1.46 -2.24 -1.90
CA ALA A 80 0.17 -2.55 -2.51
C ALA A 80 -0.37 -3.92 -2.08
N CYS A 81 0.48 -4.93 -1.94
CA CYS A 81 0.04 -6.29 -1.54
C CYS A 81 -0.21 -6.45 -0.03
N ARG A 82 0.09 -5.44 0.79
CA ARG A 82 0.02 -5.55 2.26
C ARG A 82 -0.57 -4.32 2.95
N PRO A 83 -1.73 -3.80 2.48
CA PRO A 83 -2.35 -2.61 3.09
C PRO A 83 -2.73 -2.82 4.56
N GLU A 84 -3.05 -4.05 4.95
CA GLU A 84 -3.34 -4.42 6.34
C GLU A 84 -2.20 -4.15 7.31
N VAL A 85 -0.95 -4.11 6.83
CA VAL A 85 0.21 -3.79 7.67
C VAL A 85 0.12 -2.35 8.15
N TRP A 86 -0.28 -1.43 7.27
CA TRP A 86 -0.54 -0.05 7.63
C TRP A 86 -1.72 0.07 8.60
N MET A 87 -2.82 -0.63 8.32
CA MET A 87 -3.99 -0.64 9.21
C MET A 87 -3.66 -1.18 10.60
N SER A 88 -2.86 -2.25 10.66
CA SER A 88 -2.40 -2.85 11.92
C SER A 88 -1.47 -1.89 12.68
N PHE A 89 -0.61 -1.17 11.96
CA PHE A 89 0.24 -0.13 12.53
C PHE A 89 -0.62 0.98 13.16
N LEU A 90 -1.60 1.51 12.44
CA LEU A 90 -2.52 2.53 12.96
C LEU A 90 -3.30 2.04 14.18
N ARG A 91 -3.80 0.80 14.16
CA ARG A 91 -4.51 0.19 15.30
C ARG A 91 -3.62 0.07 16.54
N ARG A 92 -2.34 -0.26 16.37
CA ARG A 92 -1.36 -0.34 17.49
C ARG A 92 -0.97 1.03 18.02
N HIS A 93 -0.96 2.03 17.15
CA HIS A 93 -0.59 3.40 17.48
C HIS A 93 -1.80 4.30 17.73
N HIS A 94 -2.99 3.73 18.02
CA HIS A 94 -4.07 4.55 18.54
C HIS A 94 -3.58 5.27 19.79
N SER A 95 -3.62 6.60 19.76
CA SER A 95 -3.25 7.41 20.91
C SER A 95 -4.07 6.95 22.11
N ALA A 96 -3.42 6.64 23.23
CA ALA A 96 -4.12 6.46 24.50
C ALA A 96 -5.06 7.66 24.70
N THR A 97 -6.28 7.44 25.14
CA THR A 97 -7.22 8.56 25.36
C THR A 97 -7.21 8.97 26.82
N TYR A 98 -7.34 10.26 27.08
CA TYR A 98 -7.63 10.76 28.43
C TYR A 98 -9.13 10.92 28.61
N PRO A 99 -9.70 10.48 29.74
CA PRO A 99 -11.07 10.83 30.08
C PRO A 99 -11.15 12.33 30.42
N THR A 100 -12.16 12.99 29.88
CA THR A 100 -12.52 14.38 30.15
C THR A 100 -14.00 14.47 30.50
N PHE A 101 -14.41 15.59 31.08
CA PHE A 101 -15.82 15.82 31.42
C PHE A 101 -16.78 15.76 30.21
N GLY A 102 -16.26 15.97 28.98
CA GLY A 102 -17.04 15.93 27.73
C GLY A 102 -16.79 14.70 26.84
N GLY A 103 -16.08 13.67 27.32
CA GLY A 103 -15.72 12.48 26.53
C GLY A 103 -14.23 12.16 26.57
N THR A 104 -13.68 11.63 25.49
CA THR A 104 -12.27 11.23 25.41
C THR A 104 -11.47 12.07 24.42
N ILE A 105 -10.27 12.52 24.81
CA ILE A 105 -9.36 13.25 23.92
C ILE A 105 -8.13 12.37 23.59
N PRO A 106 -7.68 12.29 22.32
CA PRO A 106 -6.46 11.57 21.94
C PRO A 106 -5.21 12.17 22.61
N ARG A 107 -4.37 11.32 23.22
CA ARG A 107 -3.06 11.71 23.75
C ARG A 107 -2.06 11.86 22.60
N LEU A 108 -2.00 13.07 22.05
CA LEU A 108 -1.09 13.43 20.94
C LEU A 108 0.36 13.69 21.38
N SER A 109 0.64 13.69 22.69
CA SER A 109 1.95 14.03 23.25
C SER A 109 2.62 12.87 24.02
N PRO A 110 3.96 12.79 24.03
CA PRO A 110 4.69 11.85 24.88
C PRO A 110 4.38 12.06 26.37
N ILE A 111 4.48 11.00 27.17
CA ILE A 111 4.39 11.09 28.63
C ILE A 111 5.63 11.83 29.15
N ILE A 112 5.50 13.13 29.43
CA ILE A 112 6.51 13.87 30.16
C ILE A 112 6.37 13.49 31.64
N HIS A 113 7.33 12.73 32.17
CA HIS A 113 7.46 12.57 33.61
C HIS A 113 7.94 13.91 34.17
N MET A 114 7.03 14.67 34.77
CA MET A 114 7.45 15.84 35.53
C MET A 114 8.17 15.36 36.79
N PRO A 115 9.37 15.90 37.09
CA PRO A 115 9.97 15.68 38.41
C PRO A 115 8.99 16.17 39.47
N GLN A 116 8.86 15.41 40.57
CA GLN A 116 8.03 15.84 41.69
C GLN A 116 8.53 17.20 42.16
N ALA A 117 7.66 18.20 42.14
CA ALA A 117 7.97 19.50 42.71
C ALA A 117 8.21 19.30 44.21
N GLY A 118 9.48 19.23 44.60
CA GLY A 118 9.87 19.38 45.98
C GLY A 118 9.59 20.82 46.36
N TYR A 119 8.63 21.04 47.26
CA TYR A 119 8.66 22.26 48.04
C TYR A 119 9.83 22.11 49.01
N ASP A 120 10.87 22.92 48.82
CA ASP A 120 11.92 23.07 49.82
C ASP A 120 11.23 23.42 51.15
N ARG A 121 11.50 22.59 52.17
CA ARG A 121 10.95 22.74 53.53
C ARG A 121 11.75 23.74 54.34
#